data_AF-A0A3B9YRQ9-F1
#
_entry.id   AF-A0A3B9YRQ9-F1
#
_cell.length_a   1.000
_cell.length_b   1.000
_cell.length_c   1.000
_cell.angle_alpha   90.00
_cell.angle_beta   90.00
_cell.angle_gamma   90.00
#
_symmetry.space_group_name_H-M   'P 1'
#
loop_
_entity.id
_entity.type
_entity.pdbx_description
1 polymer ?
#
loop_
_entity_poly.entity_id
_entity_poly.type
_entity_poly.pdbx_seq_one_letter_code
_entity_poly.pdbx_strand_id
1 'polypeptide(L)'
;MTVLETGLTLEQGQVLAPVTLAWRAFGTLNAARSNAVLLCHALTGDQHATDTHPVSGKPGWWHLLVGPGRPIDTNRFYVICANVLGGCMGTTGPRDTDPATGRPYGLRFPVITIADMVRAQSDLLDTMGIGDLMLVAGGSMGGM
;
A
#
# COMPACT_ATOMS: atom_id res chain seq x y z
N MET A 1 -9.89 1.21 1.10
CA MET A 1 -9.44 -0.20 1.10
C MET A 1 -9.96 -0.84 -0.16
N THR A 2 -9.24 -1.80 -0.71
CA THR A 2 -9.63 -2.59 -1.90
C THR A 2 -9.46 -4.06 -1.56
N VAL A 3 -10.35 -4.94 -2.03
CA VAL A 3 -10.22 -6.39 -1.86
C VAL A 3 -9.90 -7.02 -3.20
N LEU A 4 -8.82 -7.79 -3.25
CA LEU A 4 -8.48 -8.67 -4.36
C LEU A 4 -9.12 -10.03 -4.09
N GLU A 5 -10.32 -10.25 -4.66
CA GLU A 5 -11.11 -11.47 -4.43
C GLU A 5 -10.41 -12.73 -4.90
N THR A 6 -9.72 -12.66 -6.05
CA THR A 6 -8.90 -13.76 -6.57
C THR A 6 -7.58 -13.94 -5.82
N GLY A 7 -7.28 -13.04 -4.88
CA GLY A 7 -6.06 -13.03 -4.10
C GLY A 7 -4.81 -12.64 -4.88
N LEU A 8 -3.66 -12.99 -4.30
CA LEU A 8 -2.34 -12.71 -4.83
C LEU A 8 -1.54 -14.01 -4.94
N THR A 9 -0.93 -14.24 -6.10
CA THR A 9 0.06 -15.32 -6.26
C THR A 9 1.40 -14.85 -5.70
N LEU A 10 1.85 -15.51 -4.63
CA LEU A 10 3.11 -15.20 -3.96
C LEU A 10 4.29 -15.78 -4.75
N GLU A 11 5.47 -15.23 -4.54
CA GLU A 11 6.72 -15.64 -5.19
C GLU A 11 7.03 -17.13 -4.98
N GLN A 12 6.63 -17.67 -3.82
CA GLN A 12 6.80 -19.10 -3.50
C GLN A 12 5.75 -20.01 -4.16
N GLY A 13 4.84 -19.46 -4.96
CA GLY A 13 3.84 -20.20 -5.73
C GLY A 13 2.50 -20.44 -5.03
N GLN A 14 2.39 -20.14 -3.72
CA GLN A 14 1.13 -20.20 -3.00
C GLN A 14 0.23 -19.01 -3.38
N VAL A 15 -1.08 -19.23 -3.47
CA VAL A 15 -2.07 -18.16 -3.58
C VAL A 15 -2.57 -17.79 -2.18
N LEU A 16 -2.49 -16.50 -1.83
CA LEU A 16 -3.13 -15.94 -0.66
C LEU A 16 -4.43 -15.25 -1.10
N ALA A 17 -5.59 -15.73 -0.66
CA ALA A 17 -6.89 -15.18 -1.07
C ALA A 17 -7.95 -15.26 0.05
N PRO A 18 -8.84 -14.27 0.15
CA PRO A 18 -8.77 -12.96 -0.51
C PRO A 18 -7.71 -12.07 0.16
N VAL A 19 -7.28 -11.02 -0.54
CA VAL A 19 -6.32 -10.03 0.01
C VAL A 19 -6.98 -8.66 0.13
N THR A 20 -7.04 -8.13 1.34
CA THR A 20 -7.43 -6.73 1.59
C THR A 20 -6.20 -5.84 1.52
N LEU A 21 -6.28 -4.76 0.76
CA LEU A 21 -5.25 -3.73 0.67
C LEU A 21 -5.76 -2.43 1.29
N ALA A 22 -5.11 -1.97 2.35
CA ALA A 22 -5.32 -0.65 2.92
C ALA A 22 -4.42 0.36 2.22
N TRP A 23 -5.02 1.45 1.75
CA TRP A 23 -4.32 2.50 1.03
C TRP A 23 -4.98 3.85 1.22
N ARG A 24 -4.21 4.90 0.97
CA ARG A 24 -4.66 6.30 0.89
C ARG A 24 -4.17 6.90 -0.40
N ALA A 25 -4.89 7.91 -0.88
CA ALA A 25 -4.40 8.78 -1.90
C ALA A 25 -4.63 10.25 -1.56
N PHE A 26 -3.78 11.09 -2.13
CA PHE A 26 -3.72 12.52 -1.88
C PHE A 26 -3.57 13.26 -3.21
N GLY A 27 -4.28 14.36 -3.38
CA GLY A 27 -4.37 15.07 -4.66
C GLY A 27 -5.43 14.48 -5.59
N THR A 28 -5.36 14.81 -6.88
CA THR A 28 -6.35 14.41 -7.89
C THR A 28 -5.67 13.75 -9.09
N LEU A 29 -6.15 12.55 -9.45
CA LEU A 29 -5.69 11.85 -10.65
C LEU A 29 -6.21 12.58 -11.90
N ASN A 30 -5.32 12.92 -12.81
CA ASN A 30 -5.70 13.60 -14.05
C ASN A 30 -6.38 12.62 -15.03
N ALA A 31 -7.07 13.15 -16.05
CA ALA A 31 -7.81 12.33 -17.01
C ALA A 31 -6.91 11.35 -17.80
N ALA A 32 -5.66 11.72 -18.05
CA ALA A 32 -4.67 10.90 -18.73
C ALA A 32 -3.99 9.86 -17.81
N ARG A 33 -4.28 9.91 -16.50
CA ARG A 33 -3.66 9.12 -15.43
C ARG A 33 -2.13 9.21 -15.38
N SER A 34 -1.56 10.27 -15.93
CA SER A 34 -0.11 10.43 -16.10
C SER A 34 0.58 11.08 -14.89
N ASN A 35 -0.17 11.49 -13.86
CA ASN A 35 0.37 12.16 -12.67
C ASN A 35 0.36 11.29 -11.40
N ALA A 36 0.25 9.97 -11.54
CA ALA A 36 0.26 9.04 -10.42
C ALA A 36 1.67 8.88 -9.82
N VAL A 37 1.78 8.92 -8.50
CA VAL A 37 3.01 8.72 -7.73
C VAL A 37 2.76 7.68 -6.67
N LEU A 38 3.61 6.65 -6.58
CA LEU A 38 3.51 5.62 -5.55
C LEU A 38 4.54 5.87 -4.43
N LEU A 39 4.08 5.87 -3.19
CA LEU A 39 4.92 5.92 -2.00
C LEU A 39 5.00 4.55 -1.34
N CYS A 40 6.22 4.05 -1.18
CA CYS A 40 6.54 2.82 -0.48
C CYS A 40 7.06 3.16 0.93
N HIS A 41 6.33 2.75 1.96
CA HIS A 41 6.69 3.07 3.34
C HIS A 41 7.82 2.18 3.89
N ALA A 42 8.51 2.64 4.93
CA ALA A 42 9.53 1.85 5.63
C ALA A 42 8.90 0.73 6.48
N LEU A 43 9.70 -0.17 7.06
CA LEU A 43 9.23 -1.39 7.76
C LEU A 43 8.06 -1.17 8.74
N THR A 44 8.11 -0.09 9.53
CA THR A 44 7.10 0.22 10.55
C THR A 44 6.11 1.31 10.14
N GLY A 45 6.15 1.72 8.87
CA GLY A 45 5.20 2.69 8.31
C GLY A 45 3.86 2.05 7.92
N ASP A 46 3.00 2.88 7.35
CA ASP A 46 1.67 2.50 6.88
C ASP A 46 1.20 3.45 5.76
N GLN A 47 -0.07 3.34 5.33
CA GLN A 47 -0.66 4.14 4.25
C GLN A 47 -0.82 5.64 4.57
N HIS A 48 -0.69 6.07 5.83
CA HIS A 48 -0.91 7.45 6.27
C HIS A 48 0.35 8.29 6.10
N ALA A 49 0.72 8.54 4.84
CA ALA A 49 1.95 9.27 4.50
C ALA A 49 1.88 10.76 4.87
N THR A 50 0.71 11.40 4.76
CA THR A 50 0.57 12.84 5.07
C THR A 50 -0.69 13.23 5.83
N ASP A 51 -1.73 12.40 5.87
CA ASP A 51 -2.92 12.68 6.68
C ASP A 51 -2.67 12.39 8.16
N THR A 52 -3.54 12.94 9.02
CA THR A 52 -3.52 12.65 10.45
C THR A 52 -3.78 11.16 10.68
N HIS A 53 -2.85 10.50 11.34
CA HIS A 53 -2.92 9.06 11.57
C HIS A 53 -4.08 8.73 12.54
N PRO A 54 -5.02 7.84 12.18
CA PRO A 54 -6.27 7.66 12.90
C PRO A 54 -6.11 7.06 14.31
N VAL A 55 -5.05 6.26 14.54
CA VAL A 55 -4.77 5.66 15.86
C VAL A 55 -3.95 6.57 16.76
N SER A 56 -2.89 7.19 16.25
CA SER A 56 -1.94 7.97 17.07
C SER A 56 -2.27 9.46 17.17
N GLY A 57 -3.13 10.00 16.28
CA GLY A 57 -3.42 11.43 16.18
C GLY A 57 -2.26 12.28 15.66
N LYS A 58 -1.13 11.68 15.30
CA LYS A 58 0.06 12.39 14.81
C LYS A 58 -0.06 12.71 13.31
N PRO A 59 0.67 13.72 12.81
CA PRO A 59 0.83 13.93 11.37
C PRO A 59 1.42 12.70 10.68
N GLY A 60 1.10 12.53 9.39
CA GLY A 60 1.62 11.45 8.57
C GLY A 60 3.16 11.42 8.53
N TRP A 61 3.71 10.22 8.37
CA TRP A 61 5.15 9.97 8.54
C TRP A 61 6.04 10.70 7.51
N TRP A 62 5.45 11.21 6.42
CA TRP A 62 6.13 11.98 5.38
C TRP A 62 5.55 13.37 5.11
N HIS A 63 4.73 13.92 6.02
CA HIS A 63 4.00 15.19 5.84
C HIS A 63 4.86 16.43 5.53
N LEU A 64 6.18 16.38 5.79
CA LEU A 64 7.10 17.46 5.42
C LEU A 64 7.51 17.43 3.95
N LEU A 65 7.46 16.26 3.31
CA LEU A 65 7.87 16.05 1.92
C LEU A 65 6.69 15.87 0.97
N VAL A 66 5.53 15.43 1.48
CA VAL A 66 4.31 15.17 0.70
C VAL A 66 3.20 16.10 1.14
N GLY A 67 2.52 16.77 0.20
CA GLY A 67 1.39 17.65 0.47
C GLY A 67 1.33 18.88 -0.44
N PRO A 68 0.36 19.79 -0.26
CA PRO A 68 0.21 20.97 -1.11
C PRO A 68 1.45 21.87 -1.05
N GLY A 69 2.10 22.11 -2.19
CA GLY A 69 3.32 22.92 -2.32
C GLY A 69 4.59 22.29 -1.72
N ARG A 70 4.55 21.01 -1.33
CA ARG A 70 5.70 20.26 -0.81
C ARG A 70 6.54 19.67 -1.97
N PRO A 71 7.76 19.13 -1.73
CA PRO A 71 8.57 18.51 -2.77
C PRO A 71 7.81 17.47 -3.63
N ILE A 72 7.01 16.61 -2.99
CA ILE A 72 6.00 15.77 -3.65
C ILE A 72 4.65 16.49 -3.52
N ASP A 73 4.39 17.37 -4.48
CA ASP A 73 3.27 18.31 -4.45
C ASP A 73 1.92 17.67 -4.83
N THR A 74 1.00 17.53 -3.88
CA THR A 74 -0.33 16.96 -4.11
C THR A 74 -1.27 17.90 -4.89
N ASN A 75 -0.88 19.15 -5.15
CA ASN A 75 -1.58 20.01 -6.11
C ASN A 75 -1.30 19.60 -7.56
N ARG A 76 -0.23 18.82 -7.80
CA ARG A 76 0.24 18.41 -9.13
C ARG A 76 0.10 16.91 -9.36
N PHE A 77 0.37 16.12 -8.31
CA PHE A 77 0.42 14.68 -8.38
C PHE A 77 -0.73 14.02 -7.63
N TYR A 78 -1.14 12.86 -8.13
CA TYR A 78 -1.99 11.92 -7.41
C TYR A 78 -1.12 10.92 -6.68
N VAL A 79 -0.92 11.15 -5.39
CA VAL A 79 0.03 10.40 -4.57
C VAL A 79 -0.72 9.27 -3.88
N ILE A 80 -0.25 8.03 -4.06
CA ILE A 80 -0.85 6.81 -3.52
C ILE A 80 0.13 6.21 -2.52
N CYS A 81 -0.35 5.77 -1.38
CA CYS A 81 0.43 4.97 -0.44
C CYS A 81 -0.42 3.78 0.02
N ALA A 82 0.08 2.57 -0.18
CA ALA A 82 -0.53 1.34 0.29
C ALA A 82 0.28 0.79 1.45
N ASN A 83 -0.40 0.32 2.50
CA ASN A 83 0.25 -0.45 3.53
C ASN A 83 0.60 -1.83 2.97
N VAL A 84 1.81 -2.28 3.26
CA VAL A 84 2.37 -3.50 2.67
C VAL A 84 1.58 -4.75 3.07
N LEU A 85 1.60 -5.75 2.18
CA LEU A 85 1.20 -7.11 2.52
C LEU A 85 1.99 -7.58 3.74
N GLY A 86 1.32 -8.26 4.67
CA GLY A 86 1.94 -8.70 5.93
C GLY A 86 2.05 -7.61 7.01
N GLY A 87 1.69 -6.35 6.70
CA GLY A 87 1.59 -5.28 7.68
C GLY A 87 0.46 -5.49 8.69
N CYS A 88 0.26 -4.52 9.60
CA CYS A 88 -0.76 -4.60 10.65
C CYS A 88 -1.74 -3.42 10.68
N MET A 89 -1.67 -2.53 9.68
CA MET A 89 -2.51 -1.34 9.53
C MET A 89 -3.57 -1.47 8.42
N GLY A 90 -4.23 -2.63 8.39
CA GLY A 90 -5.45 -2.88 7.59
C GLY A 90 -5.24 -3.62 6.27
N THR A 91 -4.01 -3.72 5.79
CA THR A 91 -3.68 -4.68 4.72
C THR A 91 -3.56 -6.07 5.33
N THR A 92 -4.00 -7.10 4.60
CA THR A 92 -3.94 -8.51 5.01
C THR A 92 -2.54 -8.87 5.53
N GLY A 93 -2.50 -9.36 6.77
CA GLY A 93 -1.30 -9.81 7.44
C GLY A 93 -1.58 -10.86 8.52
N PRO A 94 -0.56 -11.26 9.30
CA PRO A 94 -0.67 -12.38 10.24
C PRO A 94 -1.74 -12.22 11.33
N ARG A 95 -2.14 -10.98 11.65
CA ARG A 95 -3.18 -10.71 12.65
C ARG A 95 -4.60 -10.99 12.12
N ASP A 96 -4.78 -10.96 10.81
CA ASP A 96 -6.12 -11.04 10.21
C ASP A 96 -6.65 -12.49 10.23
N THR A 97 -7.98 -12.60 10.13
CA THR A 97 -8.67 -13.88 10.15
C THR A 97 -8.45 -14.62 8.83
N ASP A 98 -7.96 -15.85 8.94
CA ASP A 98 -7.88 -16.81 7.85
C ASP A 98 -9.30 -17.34 7.54
N PRO A 99 -9.83 -17.10 6.33
CA PRO A 99 -11.19 -17.53 5.97
C PRO A 99 -11.34 -19.05 5.97
N ALA A 100 -10.25 -19.81 5.78
CA ALA A 100 -10.30 -21.27 5.77
C ALA A 100 -10.47 -21.86 7.18
N THR A 101 -9.99 -21.16 8.21
CA THR A 101 -10.00 -21.66 9.59
C THR A 101 -10.86 -20.85 10.55
N GLY A 102 -11.30 -19.65 10.16
CA GLY A 102 -12.03 -18.71 11.02
C GLY A 102 -11.21 -18.16 12.19
N ARG A 103 -9.88 -18.31 12.16
CA ARG A 103 -8.94 -17.89 13.22
C ARG A 103 -7.86 -16.99 12.64
N PRO A 104 -7.15 -16.16 13.44
CA PRO A 104 -6.01 -15.40 12.95
C PRO A 104 -4.97 -16.30 12.26
N TYR A 105 -4.40 -15.85 11.13
CA TYR A 105 -3.35 -16.60 10.43
C TYR A 105 -2.17 -16.95 11.37
N GLY A 106 -1.67 -15.96 12.12
CA GLY A 106 -0.50 -16.11 12.97
C GLY A 106 0.70 -16.63 12.18
N LEU A 107 1.39 -17.64 12.73
CA LEU A 107 2.52 -18.30 12.06
C LEU A 107 2.14 -19.12 10.81
N ARG A 108 0.84 -19.28 10.50
CA ARG A 108 0.38 -19.88 9.24
C ARG A 108 0.32 -18.88 8.10
N PHE A 109 0.50 -17.59 8.39
CA PHE A 109 0.63 -16.59 7.33
C PHE A 109 1.84 -16.97 6.46
N PRO A 110 1.70 -17.00 5.13
CA PRO A 110 2.79 -17.40 4.26
C PRO A 110 3.99 -16.47 4.43
N VAL A 111 5.18 -17.00 4.22
CA VAL A 111 6.38 -16.17 4.09
C VAL A 111 6.23 -15.36 2.81
N ILE A 112 6.26 -14.03 2.95
CA ILE A 112 6.16 -13.08 1.84
C ILE A 112 7.50 -12.42 1.57
N THR A 113 7.70 -11.92 0.35
CA THR A 113 8.89 -11.20 -0.06
C THR A 113 8.58 -9.75 -0.44
N ILE A 114 9.61 -8.93 -0.67
CA ILE A 114 9.43 -7.58 -1.22
C ILE A 114 8.71 -7.64 -2.58
N ALA A 115 9.02 -8.64 -3.40
CA ALA A 115 8.33 -8.83 -4.69
C ALA A 115 6.82 -9.05 -4.51
N ASP A 116 6.39 -9.75 -3.46
CA ASP A 116 4.97 -9.92 -3.15
C ASP A 116 4.31 -8.61 -2.72
N MET A 117 5.01 -7.78 -1.94
CA MET A 117 4.54 -6.45 -1.57
C MET A 117 4.37 -5.55 -2.81
N VAL A 118 5.33 -5.60 -3.74
CA VAL A 118 5.27 -4.85 -5.01
C VAL A 118 4.16 -5.37 -5.91
N ARG A 119 3.96 -6.70 -6.02
CA ARG A 119 2.82 -7.26 -6.78
C ARG A 119 1.48 -6.80 -6.21
N ALA A 120 1.32 -6.80 -4.88
CA ALA A 120 0.11 -6.27 -4.25
C ALA A 120 -0.14 -4.79 -4.59
N GLN A 121 0.91 -3.97 -4.66
CA GLN A 121 0.80 -2.57 -5.09
C GLN A 121 0.47 -2.47 -6.58
N SER A 122 1.05 -3.31 -7.44
CA SER A 122 0.73 -3.38 -8.87
C SER A 122 -0.74 -3.72 -9.10
N ASP A 123 -1.24 -4.79 -8.47
CA ASP A 123 -2.63 -5.22 -8.59
C ASP A 123 -3.59 -4.12 -8.10
N LEU A 124 -3.21 -3.39 -7.03
CA LEU A 124 -3.96 -2.23 -6.57
C LEU A 124 -4.04 -1.14 -7.64
N LEU A 125 -2.94 -0.81 -8.30
CA LEU A 125 -2.89 0.20 -9.37
C LEU A 125 -3.71 -0.24 -10.58
N ASP A 126 -3.72 -1.53 -10.90
CA ASP A 126 -4.57 -2.10 -11.95
C ASP A 126 -6.05 -1.90 -11.64
N THR A 127 -6.48 -2.08 -10.38
CA THR A 127 -7.88 -1.78 -9.99
C THR A 127 -8.24 -0.30 -10.15
N MET A 128 -7.24 0.59 -10.12
CA MET A 128 -7.42 2.02 -10.36
C MET A 128 -7.32 2.39 -11.83
N GLY A 129 -6.89 1.47 -12.70
CA GLY A 129 -6.62 1.72 -14.12
C GLY A 129 -5.37 2.56 -14.36
N ILE A 130 -4.37 2.50 -13.48
CA ILE A 130 -3.11 3.24 -13.59
C ILE A 130 -2.04 2.29 -14.13
N GLY A 131 -1.68 2.44 -15.41
CA GLY A 131 -0.66 1.61 -16.06
C GLY A 131 0.77 2.12 -15.90
N ASP A 132 0.96 3.43 -15.73
CA ASP A 132 2.27 4.06 -15.60
C ASP A 132 2.32 4.99 -14.37
N LEU A 133 3.47 5.01 -13.71
CA LEU A 133 3.74 5.88 -12.58
C LEU A 133 4.74 6.96 -13.00
N MET A 134 4.44 8.21 -12.65
CA MET A 134 5.36 9.35 -12.81
C MET A 134 6.59 9.20 -11.91
N LEU A 135 6.40 8.64 -10.71
CA LEU A 135 7.43 8.46 -9.70
C LEU A 135 7.06 7.31 -8.77
N VAL A 136 8.05 6.55 -8.35
CA VAL A 136 8.00 5.69 -7.16
C VAL A 136 9.04 6.20 -6.17
N ALA A 137 8.64 6.38 -4.92
CA ALA A 137 9.53 6.88 -3.88
C ALA A 137 9.34 6.12 -2.56
N GLY A 138 10.45 5.74 -1.93
CA GLY A 138 10.44 5.12 -0.63
C GLY A 138 11.83 5.10 -0.01
N GLY A 139 11.88 4.98 1.31
CA GLY A 139 13.12 4.91 2.07
C GLY A 139 13.18 3.64 2.91
N SER A 140 14.39 3.19 3.25
CA SER A 140 14.61 1.94 4.00
C SER A 140 13.99 0.74 3.26
N MET A 141 13.14 -0.06 3.91
CA MET A 141 12.39 -1.15 3.25
C MET A 141 11.59 -0.65 2.03
N GLY A 142 11.06 0.57 2.06
CA GLY A 142 10.35 1.13 0.92
C GLY A 142 11.23 1.48 -0.28
N GLY A 143 12.56 1.44 -0.14
CA GLY A 143 13.52 1.60 -1.24
C GLY A 143 14.02 0.28 -1.84
N MET A 144 13.63 -0.87 -1.27
CA MET A 144 13.89 -2.21 -1.82
C MET A 144 12.85 -2.54 -2.89
#